data_AF-A0A6M3Y5R8-F1
#
_entry.id   AF-A0A6M3Y5R8-F1
#
_cell.length_a   1.000
_cell.length_b   1.000
_cell.length_c   1.000
_cell.angle_alpha   90.00
_cell.angle_beta   90.00
_cell.angle_gamma   90.00
#
_symmetry.space_group_name_H-M   'P 1'
#
loop_
_entity.id
_entity.type
_entity.pdbx_description
1 polymer ?
#
loop_
_entity_poly.entity_id
_entity_poly.type
_entity_poly.pdbx_seq_one_letter_code
_entity_poly.pdbx_strand_id
1 'polypeptide(L)'
;MSNMAAWIRHNQGLFVALLICTALVFWSFGCPSKVTSFLDDTRKVTAEELNLELEAETARLESELDQLIKRAGLKQAELARQDAIKQKLFEFAAITAESGTFNPAGLLALTGSVLGFGAIVDNRIKDKVIKNRPLKE
;
A
#
# COMPACT_ATOMS: atom_id res chain seq x y z
N MET A 1 36.98 38.28 45.25
CA MET A 1 36.81 38.59 43.81
C MET A 1 38.05 39.23 43.15
N SER A 2 38.94 39.91 43.91
CA SER A 2 40.17 40.51 43.35
C SER A 2 41.15 39.50 42.73
N ASN A 3 41.29 38.31 43.34
CA ASN A 3 42.23 37.28 42.87
C ASN A 3 41.83 36.68 41.51
N MET A 4 40.54 36.61 41.20
CA MET A 4 40.04 36.04 39.94
C MET A 4 40.27 36.99 38.76
N ALA A 5 40.04 38.29 38.97
CA ALA A 5 40.32 39.32 37.98
C ALA A 5 41.83 39.44 37.69
N ALA A 6 42.69 39.32 38.71
CA ALA A 6 44.13 39.31 38.52
C ALA A 6 44.60 38.10 37.69
N TRP A 7 44.02 36.92 37.95
CA TRP A 7 44.30 35.70 37.20
C TRP A 7 43.84 35.78 35.73
N ILE A 8 42.63 36.31 35.48
CA ILE A 8 42.10 36.52 34.11
C ILE A 8 42.99 37.50 33.34
N ARG A 9 43.47 38.57 33.99
CA ARG A 9 44.35 39.56 33.34
C ARG A 9 45.73 38.99 32.99
N HIS A 10 46.22 38.02 33.77
CA HIS A 10 47.47 37.31 33.48
C HIS A 10 47.30 36.26 32.36
N ASN A 11 46.15 35.59 32.31
CA ASN A 11 45.84 34.50 31.39
C ASN A 11 44.78 34.86 30.33
N GLN A 12 44.74 36.13 29.94
CA GLN A 12 43.71 36.69 29.06
C GLN A 12 43.56 35.93 27.72
N GLY A 13 44.67 35.48 27.12
CA GLY A 13 44.62 34.65 25.91
C GLY A 13 43.96 33.28 26.13
N LEU A 14 44.25 32.62 27.25
CA LEU A 14 43.65 31.32 27.59
C LEU A 14 42.16 31.45 27.90
N PHE A 15 41.76 32.52 28.59
CA PHE A 15 40.35 32.78 28.89
C PHE A 15 39.53 33.05 27.62
N VAL A 16 40.06 33.83 26.67
CA VAL A 16 39.43 34.08 25.37
C VAL A 16 39.34 32.80 24.54
N ALA A 17 40.42 32.01 24.49
CA ALA A 17 40.41 30.72 23.79
C ALA A 17 39.35 29.77 24.38
N LEU A 18 39.22 29.70 25.71
CA LEU A 18 38.22 28.87 26.37
C LEU A 18 36.79 29.33 26.04
N LEU A 19 36.52 30.65 26.02
CA LEU A 19 35.22 31.17 25.58
C LEU A 19 34.90 30.79 24.14
N ILE A 20 35.86 30.93 23.22
CA ILE A 20 35.68 30.56 21.81
C ILE A 20 35.44 29.06 21.67
N CYS A 21 36.23 28.21 22.34
CA CYS A 21 36.03 26.76 22.32
C CYS A 21 34.64 26.39 22.88
N THR A 22 34.21 27.01 23.97
CA THR A 22 32.90 26.74 24.56
C THR A 22 31.79 27.14 23.59
N ALA A 23 31.89 28.32 22.96
CA ALA A 23 30.93 28.78 21.96
C ALA A 23 30.87 27.86 20.73
N LEU A 24 32.02 27.38 20.25
CA LEU A 24 32.09 26.44 19.14
C LEU A 24 31.46 25.09 19.50
N VAL A 25 31.69 24.57 20.70
CA VAL A 25 31.03 23.33 21.19
C VAL A 25 29.52 23.53 21.22
N PHE A 26 29.02 24.62 21.81
CA PHE A 26 27.58 24.90 21.82
C PHE A 26 26.99 25.04 20.41
N TRP A 27 27.72 25.68 19.49
CA TRP A 27 27.28 25.81 18.10
C TRP A 27 27.25 24.46 17.37
N SER A 28 28.28 23.62 17.56
CA SER A 28 28.40 22.32 16.91
C SER A 28 27.35 21.32 17.37
N PHE A 29 27.02 21.32 18.67
CA PHE A 29 26.06 20.38 19.26
C PHE A 29 24.63 20.93 19.32
N GLY A 30 24.43 22.25 19.24
CA GLY A 30 23.14 22.89 19.44
C GLY A 30 22.29 23.07 18.18
N CYS A 31 22.88 22.99 16.98
CA CYS A 31 22.16 23.19 15.73
C CYS A 31 22.13 21.89 14.91
N PRO A 32 21.03 21.11 14.96
CA PRO A 32 20.90 19.94 14.10
C PRO A 32 20.78 20.39 12.64
N SER A 33 21.45 19.65 11.74
CA SER A 33 21.33 19.85 10.29
C SER A 33 19.89 19.62 9.84
N LYS A 34 19.38 20.51 8.97
CA LYS A 34 18.02 20.42 8.44
C LYS A 34 18.03 20.41 6.92
N VAL A 35 17.20 19.57 6.32
CA VAL A 35 17.01 19.42 4.87
C VAL A 35 15.54 19.60 4.50
N THR A 36 15.23 19.82 3.23
CA THR A 36 13.85 19.92 2.75
C THR A 36 13.13 18.58 2.92
N SER A 37 11.87 18.62 3.36
CA SER A 37 11.02 17.43 3.51
C SER A 37 10.73 16.80 2.14
N PHE A 38 10.49 15.49 2.14
CA PHE A 38 10.11 14.76 0.94
C PHE A 38 8.63 14.99 0.55
N LEU A 39 7.78 15.28 1.54
CA LEU A 39 6.34 15.43 1.36
C LEU A 39 5.92 16.90 1.14
N ASP A 40 6.66 17.83 1.73
CA ASP A 40 6.35 19.26 1.67
C ASP A 40 7.63 20.08 1.47
N ASP A 41 7.78 20.65 0.27
CA ASP A 41 8.95 21.44 -0.11
C ASP A 41 9.09 22.76 0.69
N THR A 42 8.04 23.15 1.42
CA THR A 42 8.04 24.35 2.27
C THR A 42 8.60 24.10 3.68
N ARG A 43 8.70 22.83 4.11
CA ARG A 43 9.16 22.44 5.45
C ARG A 43 10.60 21.94 5.43
N LYS A 44 11.40 22.35 6.44
CA LYS A 44 12.70 21.75 6.73
C LYS A 44 12.61 20.78 7.91
N VAL A 45 13.17 19.60 7.74
CA VAL A 45 13.13 18.47 8.68
C VAL A 45 14.53 18.06 9.10
N THR A 46 14.66 17.45 10.28
CA THR A 46 15.93 16.85 10.72
C THR A 46 16.13 15.48 10.07
N ALA A 47 17.30 14.87 10.25
CA ALA A 47 17.60 13.55 9.70
C ALA A 47 16.65 12.47 10.25
N GLU A 48 16.30 12.55 11.53
CA GLU A 48 15.39 11.60 12.19
C GLU A 48 13.96 11.74 11.64
N GLU A 49 13.48 12.97 11.48
CA GLU A 49 12.18 13.24 10.88
C GLU A 49 12.11 12.76 9.42
N LEU A 50 13.16 13.00 8.63
CA LEU A 50 13.23 12.54 7.24
C LEU A 50 13.18 11.00 7.14
N ASN A 51 13.86 10.29 8.04
CA ASN A 51 13.84 8.84 8.06
C ASN A 51 12.43 8.30 8.38
N LEU A 52 11.70 8.96 9.29
CA LEU A 52 10.31 8.60 9.59
C LEU A 52 9.38 8.87 8.40
N GLU A 53 9.57 9.99 7.69
CA GLU A 53 8.82 10.27 6.45
C GLU A 53 9.05 9.20 5.38
N LEU A 54 10.32 8.81 5.19
CA LEU A 54 10.69 7.75 4.25
C LEU A 54 10.06 6.41 4.62
N GLU A 55 10.17 6.00 5.89
CA GLU A 55 9.62 4.73 6.38
C GLU A 55 8.09 4.69 6.21
N ALA A 56 7.39 5.78 6.54
CA ALA A 56 5.94 5.88 6.38
C ALA A 56 5.51 5.75 4.91
N GLU A 57 6.19 6.42 3.99
CA GLU A 57 5.85 6.35 2.56
C GLU A 57 6.20 4.99 1.94
N THR A 58 7.30 4.36 2.33
CA THR A 58 7.64 3.01 1.86
C THR A 58 6.58 1.99 2.28
N ALA A 59 6.16 2.01 3.56
CA ALA A 59 5.11 1.12 4.07
C ALA A 59 3.76 1.34 3.36
N ARG A 60 3.43 2.60 3.04
CA ARG A 60 2.22 2.95 2.28
C ARG A 60 2.27 2.34 0.88
N LEU A 61 3.36 2.54 0.16
CA LEU A 61 3.54 2.03 -1.21
C LEU A 61 3.49 0.50 -1.25
N GLU A 62 4.09 -0.18 -0.28
CA GLU A 62 4.04 -1.64 -0.17
C GLU A 62 2.60 -2.15 0.00
N SER A 63 1.81 -1.49 0.85
CA SER A 63 0.40 -1.82 1.06
C SER A 63 -0.44 -1.61 -0.22
N GLU A 64 -0.23 -0.51 -0.94
CA GLU A 64 -0.91 -0.23 -2.20
C GLU A 64 -0.57 -1.27 -3.28
N LEU A 65 0.71 -1.68 -3.34
CA LEU A 65 1.19 -2.69 -4.28
C LEU A 65 0.60 -4.08 -3.98
N ASP A 66 0.55 -4.51 -2.73
CA ASP A 66 -0.07 -5.79 -2.34
C ASP A 66 -1.57 -5.84 -2.71
N GLN A 67 -2.29 -4.73 -2.50
CA GLN A 67 -3.70 -4.64 -2.91
C GLN A 67 -3.86 -4.75 -4.44
N LEU A 68 -2.97 -4.13 -5.21
CA LEU A 68 -2.98 -4.23 -6.67
C LEU A 68 -2.72 -5.65 -7.15
N ILE A 69 -1.73 -6.34 -6.56
CA ILE A 69 -1.42 -7.73 -6.88
C ILE A 69 -2.62 -8.63 -6.58
N LYS A 70 -3.25 -8.48 -5.41
CA LYS A 70 -4.45 -9.27 -5.05
C LYS A 70 -5.60 -9.04 -6.03
N ARG A 71 -5.84 -7.78 -6.42
CA ARG A 71 -6.86 -7.44 -7.42
C ARG A 71 -6.52 -8.05 -8.79
N ALA A 72 -5.27 -7.96 -9.22
CA ALA A 72 -4.81 -8.53 -10.48
C ALA A 72 -5.00 -10.06 -10.49
N GLY A 73 -4.62 -10.76 -9.41
CA GLY A 73 -4.81 -12.22 -9.28
C GLY A 73 -6.27 -12.65 -9.37
N LEU A 74 -7.19 -11.91 -8.73
CA LEU A 74 -8.63 -12.17 -8.84
C LEU A 74 -9.14 -11.97 -10.27
N LYS A 75 -8.66 -10.94 -10.96
CA LYS A 75 -9.04 -10.67 -12.37
C LYS A 75 -8.50 -11.74 -13.31
N GLN A 76 -7.28 -12.22 -13.09
CA GLN A 76 -6.68 -13.29 -13.88
C GLN A 76 -7.43 -14.61 -13.71
N ALA A 77 -7.82 -14.95 -12.47
CA ALA A 77 -8.63 -16.14 -12.20
C ALA A 77 -10.01 -16.06 -12.89
N GLU A 78 -10.61 -14.87 -12.91
CA GLU A 78 -11.88 -14.66 -13.61
C GLU A 78 -11.73 -14.78 -15.14
N LEU A 79 -10.67 -14.21 -15.72
CA LEU A 79 -10.36 -14.38 -17.14
C LEU A 79 -10.18 -15.85 -17.51
N ALA A 80 -9.42 -16.61 -16.70
CA ALA A 80 -9.23 -18.04 -16.92
C ALA A 80 -10.55 -18.84 -16.89
N ARG A 81 -11.48 -18.48 -16.00
CA ARG A 81 -12.82 -19.09 -15.98
C ARG A 81 -13.62 -18.77 -17.23
N GLN A 82 -13.58 -17.52 -17.68
CA GLN A 82 -14.29 -17.11 -18.90
C GLN A 82 -13.74 -17.83 -20.13
N ASP A 83 -12.42 -17.95 -20.25
CA ASP A 83 -11.80 -18.65 -21.37
C ASP A 83 -12.07 -20.16 -21.33
N ALA A 84 -12.10 -20.79 -20.14
CA ALA A 84 -12.53 -22.18 -20.01
C ALA A 84 -13.98 -22.39 -20.47
N ILE A 85 -14.90 -21.48 -20.12
CA ILE A 85 -16.29 -21.53 -20.59
C ILE A 85 -16.36 -21.36 -22.11
N LYS A 86 -15.64 -20.37 -22.68
CA LYS A 86 -15.58 -20.17 -24.14
C LYS A 86 -15.04 -21.40 -24.85
N GLN A 87 -13.98 -22.02 -24.34
CA GLN A 87 -13.40 -23.22 -24.94
C GLN A 87 -14.41 -24.36 -24.98
N LYS A 88 -15.19 -24.55 -23.90
CA LYS A 88 -16.27 -25.53 -23.86
C LYS A 88 -17.43 -25.21 -24.81
N LEU A 89 -17.78 -23.94 -24.97
CA LEU A 89 -18.77 -23.51 -25.96
C LEU A 89 -18.29 -23.76 -27.40
N PHE A 90 -17.02 -23.49 -27.71
CA PHE A 90 -16.44 -23.77 -29.02
C PHE A 90 -16.36 -25.28 -29.30
N GLU A 91 -15.96 -26.08 -28.32
CA GLU A 91 -15.97 -27.55 -28.40
C GLU A 91 -17.38 -28.07 -28.69
N PHE A 92 -18.39 -27.54 -28.00
CA PHE A 92 -19.80 -27.88 -28.27
C PHE A 92 -20.26 -27.48 -29.67
N ALA A 93 -19.94 -26.27 -30.12
CA ALA A 93 -20.30 -25.77 -31.44
C ALA A 93 -19.65 -26.60 -32.56
N ALA A 94 -18.38 -26.97 -32.40
CA ALA A 94 -17.65 -27.81 -33.35
C ALA A 94 -18.28 -29.20 -33.46
N ILE A 95 -18.55 -29.87 -32.32
CA ILE A 95 -19.20 -31.20 -32.31
C ILE A 95 -20.58 -31.14 -32.97
N THR A 96 -21.36 -30.09 -32.70
CA THR A 96 -22.71 -29.94 -33.27
C THR A 96 -22.68 -29.67 -34.79
N ALA A 97 -21.70 -28.90 -35.26
CA ALA A 97 -21.49 -28.64 -36.68
C ALA A 97 -21.01 -29.88 -37.44
N GLU A 98 -20.14 -30.70 -36.84
CA GLU A 98 -19.58 -31.89 -37.47
C GLU A 98 -20.56 -33.07 -37.48
N SER A 99 -21.32 -33.27 -36.40
CA SER A 99 -22.22 -34.43 -36.26
C SER A 99 -23.61 -34.23 -36.87
N GLY A 100 -23.98 -33.01 -37.28
CA GLY A 100 -25.32 -32.68 -37.80
C GLY A 100 -26.47 -33.01 -36.85
N THR A 101 -26.17 -33.40 -35.62
CA THR A 101 -27.11 -33.92 -34.63
C THR A 101 -26.97 -33.13 -33.34
N PHE A 102 -28.09 -32.77 -32.73
CA PHE A 102 -28.09 -32.11 -31.43
C PHE A 102 -27.47 -33.06 -30.40
N ASN A 103 -26.32 -32.69 -29.82
CA ASN A 103 -25.72 -33.44 -28.72
C ASN A 103 -26.39 -33.03 -27.39
N PRO A 104 -27.31 -33.84 -26.84
CA PRO A 104 -28.08 -33.49 -25.65
C PRO A 104 -27.21 -33.34 -24.39
N ALA A 105 -26.06 -34.03 -24.33
CA ALA A 105 -25.14 -33.92 -23.20
C ALA A 105 -24.50 -32.52 -23.12
N GLY A 106 -24.18 -31.93 -24.27
CA GLY A 106 -23.64 -30.57 -24.34
C GLY A 106 -24.70 -29.51 -24.00
N LEU A 107 -25.97 -29.73 -24.42
CA LEU A 107 -27.07 -28.86 -24.02
C LEU A 107 -27.28 -28.90 -22.50
N LEU A 108 -27.30 -30.09 -21.89
CA LEU A 108 -27.42 -30.25 -20.43
C LEU A 108 -26.25 -29.61 -19.68
N ALA A 109 -25.01 -29.72 -20.19
CA ALA A 109 -23.86 -29.06 -19.61
C ALA A 109 -23.98 -27.52 -19.68
N LEU A 110 -24.46 -27.00 -20.81
CA LEU A 110 -24.67 -25.56 -21.02
C LEU A 110 -25.82 -25.05 -20.13
N THR A 111 -26.97 -25.72 -20.13
CA THR A 111 -28.11 -25.41 -19.25
C THR A 111 -27.72 -25.54 -17.77
N GLY A 112 -26.98 -26.58 -17.39
CA GLY A 112 -26.46 -26.76 -16.04
C GLY A 112 -25.48 -25.66 -15.62
N SER A 113 -24.62 -25.21 -16.55
CA SER A 113 -23.70 -24.09 -16.28
C SER A 113 -24.44 -22.75 -16.10
N VAL A 114 -25.47 -22.49 -16.90
CA VAL A 114 -26.31 -21.28 -16.82
C VAL A 114 -27.15 -21.30 -15.54
N LEU A 115 -27.76 -22.43 -15.19
CA LEU A 115 -28.50 -22.59 -13.94
C LEU A 115 -27.59 -22.51 -12.72
N GLY A 116 -26.39 -23.09 -12.77
CA GLY A 116 -25.39 -22.99 -11.71
C GLY A 116 -24.92 -21.55 -11.48
N PHE A 117 -24.65 -20.82 -12.56
CA PHE A 117 -24.34 -19.38 -12.47
C PHE A 117 -25.51 -18.58 -11.91
N GLY A 118 -26.73 -18.84 -12.39
CA GLY A 118 -27.95 -18.21 -11.92
C GLY A 118 -28.18 -18.42 -10.42
N ALA A 119 -27.97 -19.65 -9.93
CA ALA A 119 -28.11 -20.00 -8.51
C ALA A 119 -27.05 -19.32 -7.64
N ILE A 120 -25.80 -19.21 -8.11
CA ILE A 120 -24.73 -18.50 -7.38
C ILE A 120 -25.05 -16.99 -7.27
N VAL A 121 -25.51 -16.38 -8.37
CA VAL A 121 -25.89 -14.97 -8.39
C VAL A 121 -27.10 -14.71 -7.50
N ASP A 122 -28.14 -15.57 -7.58
CA ASP A 122 -29.34 -15.47 -6.75
C ASP A 122 -29.02 -15.59 -5.25
N ASN A 123 -28.17 -16.55 -4.86
CA ASN A 123 -27.71 -16.69 -3.48
C ASN A 123 -26.94 -15.45 -2.99
N ARG A 124 -26.11 -14.86 -3.85
CA ARG A 124 -25.34 -13.65 -3.52
C ARG A 124 -26.24 -12.41 -3.35
N ILE A 125 -27.35 -12.34 -4.08
CA ILE A 125 -28.36 -11.29 -3.94
C ILE A 125 -29.15 -11.48 -2.65
N LYS A 126 -29.61 -12.70 -2.36
CA LYS A 126 -30.34 -13.04 -1.13
C LYS A 126 -29.51 -12.76 0.13
N ASP A 127 -28.22 -13.09 0.13
CA ASP A 127 -27.31 -12.80 1.24
C ASP A 127 -27.19 -11.30 1.54
N LYS A 128 -27.20 -10.44 0.52
CA LYS A 128 -27.20 -8.98 0.71
C LYS A 128 -28.50 -8.48 1.33
N VAL A 129 -29.64 -9.04 0.93
CA VAL A 129 -30.96 -8.66 1.45
C VAL A 129 -31.14 -9.11 2.90
N ILE A 130 -30.67 -10.31 3.25
CA ILE A 130 -30.80 -10.85 4.61
C ILE A 130 -29.92 -10.08 5.60
N LYS A 131 -28.67 -9.74 5.22
CA LYS A 131 -27.75 -9.00 6.09
C LYS A 131 -28.15 -7.55 6.34
N ASN A 132 -28.91 -6.94 5.44
CA ASN A 132 -29.36 -5.55 5.55
C ASN A 132 -30.77 -5.39 6.14
N ARG A 133 -31.41 -6.48 6.59
CA ARG A 133 -32.74 -6.41 7.20
C ARG A 133 -32.61 -6.01 8.68
N PRO A 134 -33.27 -4.93 9.14
CA PRO A 134 -33.32 -4.63 10.57
C PRO A 134 -34.04 -5.78 11.28
N LEU A 135 -33.43 -6.29 12.35
CA LEU A 135 -34.06 -7.26 13.24
C LEU A 135 -35.30 -6.57 13.84
N LYS A 136 -36.49 -7.11 13.55
CA LYS A 136 -37.68 -6.73 14.30
C LYS A 136 -37.54 -7.33 15.69
N GLU A 137 -37.30 -6.47 16.68
CA GLU A 137 -37.60 -6.74 18.08
C GLU A 137 -39.12 -6.82 18.29
#